data_AF-Q8U523-F1
#
_entry.id   AF-Q8U523-F1
#
_cell.length_a   1.000
_cell.length_b   1.000
_cell.length_c   1.000
_cell.angle_alpha   90.00
_cell.angle_beta   90.00
_cell.angle_gamma   90.00
#
_symmetry.space_group_name_H-M   'P 1'
#
loop_
_entity.id
_entity.type
_entity.pdbx_description
1 polymer ?
#
loop_
_entity_poly.entity_id
_entity_poly.type
_entity_poly.pdbx_seq_one_letter_code
_entity_poly.pdbx_strand_id
1 'polypeptide(L)'
;MTEEEAARWMLAEYEAVGFLYQESAASHLFQLNDEALAYFDASSNLCVGKGVLKIFNALTPEAVYERSGKFWRRRLETDQPGRQQ
;
A
#
# COMPACT_ATOMS: atom_id res chain seq x y z
N MET A 1 -16.20 2.05 -4.42
CA MET A 1 -15.17 2.56 -3.49
C MET A 1 -14.32 3.55 -4.29
N THR A 2 -14.07 4.75 -3.79
CA THR A 2 -13.17 5.72 -4.44
C THR A 2 -11.71 5.43 -4.09
N GLU A 3 -10.76 6.05 -4.81
CA GLU A 3 -9.34 5.91 -4.47
C GLU A 3 -9.01 6.39 -3.05
N GLU A 4 -9.73 7.41 -2.57
CA GLU A 4 -9.58 7.95 -1.21
C GLU A 4 -10.14 6.99 -0.16
N GLU A 5 -11.29 6.37 -0.42
CA GLU A 5 -11.85 5.34 0.46
C GLU A 5 -10.94 4.12 0.54
N ALA A 6 -10.38 3.69 -0.60
CA ALA A 6 -9.41 2.59 -0.65
C ALA A 6 -8.13 2.91 0.13
N ALA A 7 -7.60 4.12 0.00
CA ALA A 7 -6.42 4.55 0.75
C ALA A 7 -6.69 4.64 2.26
N ARG A 8 -7.89 5.09 2.66
CA ARG A 8 -8.31 5.11 4.06
C ARG A 8 -8.51 3.69 4.62
N TRP A 9 -9.00 2.75 3.81
CA TRP A 9 -9.06 1.33 4.20
C TRP A 9 -7.64 0.77 4.41
N MET A 10 -6.72 1.00 3.48
CA MET A 10 -5.31 0.59 3.65
C MET A 10 -4.66 1.19 4.91
N LEU A 11 -4.95 2.46 5.21
CA LEU A 11 -4.49 3.11 6.44
C LEU A 11 -5.00 2.37 7.68
N ALA A 12 -6.29 2.04 7.73
CA ALA A 12 -6.87 1.33 8.86
C ALA A 12 -6.22 -0.05 9.08
N GLU A 13 -5.99 -0.81 8.01
CA GLU A 13 -5.29 -2.11 8.09
C GLU A 13 -3.85 -1.94 8.61
N TYR A 14 -3.12 -0.96 8.05
CA TYR A 14 -1.76 -0.65 8.47
C TYR A 14 -1.68 -0.20 9.94
N GLU A 15 -2.60 0.63 10.41
CA GLU A 15 -2.61 1.12 11.78
C GLU A 15 -2.98 0.02 12.78
N ALA A 16 -3.92 -0.84 12.41
CA ALA A 16 -4.37 -1.96 13.24
C ALA A 16 -3.25 -2.99 13.48
N VAL A 17 -2.45 -3.30 12.47
CA VAL A 17 -1.45 -4.38 12.53
C VAL A 17 -0.01 -3.84 12.71
N GLY A 18 0.26 -2.62 12.26
CA GLY A 18 1.60 -2.02 12.21
C GLY A 18 2.41 -2.37 10.96
N PHE A 19 1.84 -3.19 10.06
CA PHE A 19 2.36 -3.45 8.72
C PHE A 19 1.22 -3.78 7.75
N LEU A 20 1.49 -3.67 6.44
CA LEU A 20 0.54 -4.00 5.39
C LEU A 20 1.28 -4.56 4.16
N TYR A 21 0.98 -5.79 3.78
CA TYR A 21 1.51 -6.39 2.55
C TYR A 21 0.83 -5.78 1.31
N GLN A 22 1.63 -5.45 0.29
CA GLN A 22 1.12 -4.92 -0.97
C GLN A 22 0.20 -5.93 -1.68
N GLU A 23 0.56 -7.21 -1.66
CA GLU A 23 -0.26 -8.26 -2.26
C GLU A 23 -1.63 -8.38 -1.59
N SER A 24 -1.69 -8.33 -0.26
CA SER A 24 -2.96 -8.40 0.49
C SER A 24 -3.85 -7.19 0.18
N ALA A 25 -3.26 -5.98 0.18
CA ALA A 25 -3.99 -4.76 -0.18
C ALA A 25 -4.51 -4.82 -1.62
N ALA A 26 -3.66 -5.21 -2.57
CA ALA A 26 -4.05 -5.29 -3.98
C ALA A 26 -5.12 -6.36 -4.22
N SER A 27 -5.00 -7.52 -3.57
CA SER A 27 -5.99 -8.61 -3.67
C SER A 27 -7.35 -8.20 -3.13
N HIS A 28 -7.41 -7.51 -1.99
CA HIS A 28 -8.67 -7.01 -1.44
C HIS A 28 -9.33 -6.02 -2.40
N LEU A 29 -8.57 -5.03 -2.88
CA LEU A 29 -9.09 -3.99 -3.78
C LEU A 29 -9.49 -4.56 -5.15
N PHE A 30 -8.79 -5.59 -5.63
CA PHE A 30 -9.09 -6.24 -6.91
C PHE A 30 -10.46 -6.92 -6.92
N GLN A 31 -10.94 -7.41 -5.77
CA GLN A 31 -12.28 -8.01 -5.64
C GLN A 31 -13.40 -7.01 -5.97
N LEU A 32 -13.12 -5.71 -5.95
CA LEU A 32 -14.07 -4.65 -6.28
C LEU A 32 -14.24 -4.43 -7.79
N ASN A 33 -13.43 -5.11 -8.63
CA ASN A 33 -13.46 -5.03 -10.10
C ASN A 33 -13.32 -3.61 -10.65
N ASP A 34 -12.47 -2.79 -10.03
CA ASP A 34 -12.15 -1.43 -10.45
C ASP A 34 -10.64 -1.29 -10.66
N GLU A 35 -10.23 -1.11 -11.92
CA GLU A 35 -8.82 -0.99 -12.31
C GLU A 35 -8.15 0.27 -11.74
N ALA A 36 -8.92 1.28 -11.32
CA ALA A 36 -8.37 2.43 -10.60
C ALA A 36 -7.89 2.05 -9.19
N LEU A 37 -8.45 1.00 -8.59
CA LEU A 37 -8.13 0.55 -7.22
C LEU A 37 -7.07 -0.54 -7.19
N ALA A 38 -7.11 -1.47 -8.14
CA ALA A 38 -6.07 -2.49 -8.32
C ALA A 38 -6.03 -2.99 -9.77
N TYR A 39 -4.83 -3.25 -10.28
CA TYR A 39 -4.62 -3.62 -11.68
C TYR A 39 -3.47 -4.61 -11.84
N PHE A 40 -3.47 -5.36 -12.95
CA PHE A 40 -2.30 -6.15 -13.35
C PHE A 40 -1.34 -5.30 -14.18
N ASP A 41 -0.07 -5.28 -13.82
CA ASP A 41 0.96 -4.64 -14.64
C ASP A 41 1.32 -5.50 -15.88
N ALA A 42 2.21 -4.97 -16.74
CA ALA A 42 2.66 -5.68 -17.94
C ALA A 42 3.40 -7.00 -17.66
N SER A 43 3.84 -7.22 -16.42
CA SER A 43 4.48 -8.45 -15.96
C SER A 43 3.52 -9.37 -15.22
N SER A 44 2.21 -9.11 -15.30
CA SER A 44 1.15 -9.87 -14.61
C SER A 44 1.27 -9.85 -13.08
N ASN A 45 1.90 -8.82 -12.50
CA ASN A 45 1.84 -8.60 -11.05
C ASN A 45 0.57 -7.84 -10.70
N LEU A 46 -0.15 -8.31 -9.68
CA LEU A 46 -1.27 -7.57 -9.12
C LEU A 46 -0.74 -6.39 -8.28
N CYS A 47 -1.18 -5.18 -8.64
CA CYS A 47 -0.72 -3.92 -8.06
C CYS A 47 -1.89 -3.15 -7.46
N VAL A 48 -1.61 -2.39 -6.39
CA VAL A 48 -2.52 -1.35 -5.91
C VAL A 48 -2.52 -0.19 -6.91
N GLY A 49 -3.69 0.40 -7.15
CA GLY A 49 -3.89 1.56 -8.00
C GLY A 49 -2.97 2.72 -7.62
N LYS A 50 -2.46 3.44 -8.64
CA LYS A 50 -1.45 4.48 -8.42
C LYS A 50 -2.00 5.67 -7.63
N GLY A 51 -3.25 6.08 -7.83
CA GLY A 51 -3.85 7.17 -7.06
C GLY A 51 -4.14 6.77 -5.62
N VAL A 52 -4.57 5.52 -5.39
CA VAL A 52 -4.67 4.93 -4.04
C VAL A 52 -3.32 4.99 -3.32
N LEU A 53 -2.25 4.49 -3.95
CA LEU A 53 -0.89 4.52 -3.37
C LEU A 53 -0.43 5.95 -3.09
N LYS A 54 -0.72 6.90 -3.97
CA LYS A 54 -0.36 8.31 -3.75
C LYS A 54 -1.02 8.86 -2.49
N ILE A 55 -2.32 8.62 -2.31
CA ILE A 55 -3.09 9.09 -1.15
C ILE A 55 -2.60 8.38 0.13
N PHE A 56 -2.49 7.05 0.10
CA PHE A 56 -2.01 6.26 1.23
C PHE A 56 -0.62 6.73 1.68
N ASN A 57 0.31 6.93 0.73
CA ASN A 57 1.65 7.39 1.07
C ASN A 57 1.67 8.79 1.71
N ALA A 58 0.76 9.68 1.30
CA ALA A 58 0.59 11.00 1.91
C ALA A 58 -0.02 10.93 3.32
N LEU A 59 -0.91 9.97 3.57
CA LEU A 59 -1.49 9.73 4.90
C LEU A 59 -0.49 9.11 5.88
N THR A 60 0.49 8.36 5.39
CA THR A 60 1.47 7.64 6.22
C THR A 60 2.90 8.14 5.99
N PRO A 61 3.24 9.41 6.24
CA PRO A 61 4.57 9.97 5.91
C PRO A 61 5.73 9.17 6.52
N GLU A 62 5.53 8.66 7.74
CA GLU A 62 6.51 7.88 8.51
C GLU A 62 6.57 6.40 8.14
N ALA A 63 5.60 5.88 7.38
CA ALA A 63 5.63 4.48 6.99
C ALA A 63 6.81 4.22 6.04
N VAL A 64 7.39 3.04 6.22
CA VAL A 64 8.55 2.55 5.49
C VAL A 64 8.11 1.37 4.64
N TYR A 65 8.61 1.29 3.41
CA TYR A 65 8.35 0.19 2.49
C TYR A 65 9.56 -0.73 2.39
N GLU A 66 9.42 -1.96 2.89
CA GLU A 66 10.43 -3.02 2.86
C GLU A 66 10.42 -3.69 1.48
N ARG A 67 11.44 -3.43 0.66
CA ARG A 67 11.44 -3.86 -0.75
C ARG A 67 11.49 -5.36 -0.93
N SER A 68 12.24 -6.05 -0.07
CA SER A 68 12.42 -7.50 -0.16
C SER A 68 11.13 -8.25 0.16
N GLY A 69 10.36 -7.75 1.13
CA GLY A 69 9.09 -8.34 1.55
C GLY A 69 7.84 -7.75 0.90
N LYS A 70 7.96 -6.62 0.19
CA LYS A 70 6.86 -5.88 -0.44
C LYS A 70 5.73 -5.50 0.52
N PHE A 71 6.09 -4.86 1.64
CA PHE A 71 5.10 -4.40 2.62
C PHE A 71 5.48 -3.05 3.22
N TRP A 72 4.47 -2.31 3.66
CA TRP A 72 4.64 -1.14 4.51
C TRP A 72 4.74 -1.57 5.96
N ARG A 73 5.62 -0.94 6.73
CA ARG A 73 5.76 -1.12 8.18
C ARG A 73 6.09 0.19 8.87
N ARG A 74 5.95 0.21 10.20
CA ARG A 74 6.46 1.31 11.01
C ARG A 74 7.97 1.46 10.83
N ARG A 75 8.43 2.72 10.84
CA ARG A 75 9.85 3.07 10.82
C ARG A 75 10.54 2.53 12.07
N LEU A 76 11.71 1.96 11.88
CA LEU A 76 12.65 1.55 12.93
C LEU A 76 13.75 2.60 13.04
N GLU A 77 14.39 2.67 14.21
CA GLU A 77 15.50 3.61 14.47
C GLU A 77 16.72 3.38 13.55
N THR A 78 16.88 2.15 13.06
CA THR A 78 17.97 1.75 12.16
C THR A 78 17.67 1.99 10.68
N ASP A 79 16.44 2.42 10.34
CA ASP A 79 16.05 2.65 8.95
C ASP A 79 16.79 3.87 8.39
N GLN A 80 17.26 3.74 7.15
CA GLN A 80 17.86 4.84 6.43
C GLN A 80 16.83 5.95 6.13
N PRO A 81 17.31 7.19 5.90
CA PRO A 81 16.45 8.26 5.43
C PRO A 81 15.66 7.85 4.17
N GLY A 82 14.39 8.25 4.12
CA GLY A 82 13.49 7.91 3.03
C GLY A 82 12.60 6.70 3.32
N ARG A 83 11.68 6.42 2.41
CA ARG A 83 10.65 5.39 2.61
C ARG A 83 11.13 3.99 2.29
N GLN A 84 12.02 3.82 1.33
CA GLN A 84 12.42 2.49 0.87
C GLN A 84 13.54 1.95 1.74
N GLN A 85 13.38 0.73 2.24
CA GLN A 85 14.43 -0.06 2.88
C GLN A 85 14.66 -1.34 2.10
#